data_AF-A0A3C0T5W7-F1
#
_entry.id   AF-A0A3C0T5W7-F1
#
_cell.length_a   1.000
_cell.length_b   1.000
_cell.length_c   1.000
_cell.angle_alpha   90.00
_cell.angle_beta   90.00
_cell.angle_gamma   90.00
#
_symmetry.space_group_name_H-M   'P 1'
#
loop_
_entity.id
_entity.type
_entity.pdbx_description
1 polymer ?
#
loop_
_entity_poly.entity_id
_entity_poly.type
_entity_poly.pdbx_seq_one_letter_code
_entity_poly.pdbx_strand_id
1 'polypeptide(L)'
;EFSGPKAPRIDFVFTVCDSAAAEVCPVWPGQPVSAHWSLPDPAAVDGTQHQIHLAFAKTYQMLEHRIALLVDLPLESLESVSLQKQLDAIGNAGPSPKNIS
;
A
#
# COMPACT_ATOMS: atom_id res chain seq x y z
N GLU A 1 16.08 -2.69 -12.91
CA GLU A 1 14.73 -2.94 -13.46
C GLU A 1 13.79 -1.84 -12.94
N PHE A 2 12.76 -1.46 -13.69
CA PHE A 2 11.85 -0.33 -13.43
C PHE A 2 12.40 1.11 -13.65
N SER A 3 13.71 1.31 -13.81
CA SER A 3 14.31 2.59 -14.20
C SER A 3 14.98 2.52 -15.59
N GLY A 4 15.01 3.67 -16.29
CA GLY A 4 15.66 3.82 -17.61
C GLY A 4 14.70 3.83 -18.82
N PRO A 5 15.23 3.94 -20.05
CA PRO A 5 14.43 4.20 -21.25
C PRO A 5 13.43 3.11 -21.66
N LYS A 6 13.60 1.89 -21.14
CA LYS A 6 12.73 0.72 -21.38
C LYS A 6 11.90 0.34 -20.16
N ALA A 7 11.86 1.19 -19.13
CA ALA A 7 11.06 0.94 -17.96
C ALA A 7 9.57 0.87 -18.33
N PRO A 8 8.79 -0.06 -17.75
CA PRO A 8 7.35 -0.02 -17.89
C PRO A 8 6.81 1.30 -17.33
N ARG A 9 5.72 1.78 -17.90
CA ARG A 9 5.00 2.92 -17.33
C ARG A 9 4.40 2.48 -15.99
N ILE A 10 4.70 3.24 -14.94
CA ILE A 10 4.16 3.04 -13.60
C ILE A 10 3.08 4.10 -13.40
N ASP A 11 1.88 3.67 -13.05
CA ASP A 11 0.75 4.55 -12.74
C ASP A 11 0.69 4.92 -11.26
N PHE A 12 1.01 3.95 -10.40
CA PHE A 12 0.90 4.08 -8.95
C PHE A 12 2.13 3.55 -8.23
N VAL A 13 2.57 4.25 -7.19
CA VAL A 13 3.64 3.82 -6.29
C VAL A 13 3.14 3.87 -4.85
N PHE A 14 3.19 2.74 -4.16
CA PHE A 14 2.78 2.63 -2.75
C PHE A 14 3.97 2.28 -1.88
N THR A 15 4.26 3.09 -0.87
CA THR A 15 5.25 2.77 0.16
C THR A 15 4.53 2.23 1.40
N VAL A 16 5.00 1.12 1.98
CA VAL A 16 4.27 0.41 3.05
C VAL A 16 4.92 0.48 4.43
N CYS A 17 6.21 0.82 4.49
CA CYS A 17 6.92 1.09 5.73
C CYS A 17 7.40 2.53 5.77
N ASP A 18 7.51 3.10 6.97
CA ASP A 18 7.93 4.49 7.16
C ASP A 18 9.36 4.73 6.64
N SER A 19 10.22 3.70 6.70
CA SER A 19 11.58 3.76 6.14
C SER A 19 11.55 3.93 4.62
N ALA A 20 10.68 3.24 3.90
CA ALA A 20 10.55 3.38 2.45
C ALA A 20 9.90 4.72 2.04
N ALA A 21 9.08 5.33 2.91
CA ALA A 21 8.54 6.66 2.68
C ALA A 21 9.61 7.76 2.79
N ALA A 22 10.65 7.53 3.60
CA ALA A 22 11.75 8.47 3.84
C ALA A 22 12.90 8.34 2.82
N GLU A 23 12.92 7.30 2.00
CA GLU A 23 13.92 7.14 0.93
C GLU A 23 13.60 8.05 -0.27
N VAL A 24 14.66 8.55 -0.92
CA VAL A 24 14.52 9.32 -2.15
C VAL A 24 13.98 8.39 -3.23
N CYS A 25 12.69 8.56 -3.55
CA CYS A 25 12.05 7.79 -4.60
C CYS A 25 12.80 8.01 -5.93
N PRO A 26 13.05 6.94 -6.71
CA PRO A 26 13.60 7.07 -8.05
C PRO A 26 12.72 8.00 -8.90
N VAL A 27 13.35 8.72 -9.83
CA VAL A 27 12.59 9.48 -10.82
C VAL A 27 11.94 8.49 -11.78
N TRP A 28 10.63 8.28 -11.63
CA TRP A 28 9.85 7.43 -12.52
C TRP A 28 9.34 8.25 -13.72
N PRO A 29 9.53 7.76 -14.96
CA PRO A 29 8.96 8.42 -16.13
C PRO A 29 7.42 8.41 -16.05
N GLY A 30 6.79 9.56 -16.31
CA GLY A 30 5.33 9.70 -16.34
C GLY A 30 4.66 10.21 -15.06
N GLN A 31 5.44 10.51 -14.00
CA GLN A 31 4.93 11.06 -12.72
C GLN A 31 3.79 10.22 -12.12
N PRO A 32 4.08 8.99 -11.63
CA PRO A 32 3.08 8.16 -10.98
C PRO A 32 2.47 8.86 -9.77
N VAL A 33 1.21 8.56 -9.50
CA VAL A 33 0.56 8.96 -8.25
C VAL A 33 1.14 8.13 -7.12
N SER A 34 1.61 8.78 -6.05
CA SER A 34 2.22 8.10 -4.91
C SER A 34 1.35 8.19 -3.67
N ALA A 35 1.31 7.12 -2.87
CA ALA A 35 0.66 7.12 -1.57
C ALA A 35 1.45 6.29 -0.55
N HIS A 36 1.34 6.66 0.72
CA HIS A 36 1.96 5.93 1.82
C HIS A 36 0.90 5.14 2.59
N TRP A 37 1.10 3.83 2.68
CA TRP A 37 0.20 2.86 3.32
C TRP A 37 0.90 2.23 4.51
N SER A 38 1.07 2.96 5.61
CA SER A 38 1.75 2.45 6.81
C SER A 38 1.16 1.10 7.24
N LEU A 39 2.02 0.10 7.31
CA LEU A 39 1.71 -1.23 7.82
C LEU A 39 2.61 -1.54 9.02
N PRO A 40 2.09 -2.20 10.07
CA PRO A 40 2.94 -2.69 11.14
C PRO A 40 3.90 -3.74 10.56
N ASP A 41 5.19 -3.63 10.89
CA ASP A 41 6.20 -4.62 10.49
C ASP A 41 6.03 -5.90 11.30
N PRO A 42 5.56 -7.00 10.68
CA PRO A 42 5.34 -8.24 11.40
C PRO A 42 6.65 -8.96 11.75
N ALA A 43 7.77 -8.62 11.08
CA ALA A 43 9.08 -9.19 11.35
C ALA A 43 9.76 -8.58 12.58
N ALA A 44 9.32 -7.39 13.00
CA ALA A 44 9.79 -6.73 14.23
C ALA A 44 9.09 -7.24 15.50
N VAL A 45 8.13 -8.17 15.39
CA VAL A 45 7.39 -8.70 16.53
C VAL A 45 8.16 -9.85 17.19
N ASP A 46 8.57 -9.64 18.44
CA ASP A 46 9.10 -10.70 19.30
C ASP A 46 7.99 -11.41 20.09
N GLY A 47 8.15 -12.72 20.33
CA GLY A 47 7.25 -13.48 21.18
C GLY A 47 7.09 -14.94 20.78
N THR A 48 5.96 -15.53 21.16
CA THR A 48 5.61 -16.89 20.77
C THR A 48 5.34 -17.00 19.28
N GLN A 49 5.51 -18.21 18.71
CA GLN A 49 5.17 -18.49 17.31
C GLN A 49 3.73 -18.06 16.96
N HIS A 50 2.79 -18.21 17.90
CA HIS A 50 1.40 -17.75 17.70
C HIS A 50 1.29 -16.23 17.58
N GLN A 51 2.03 -15.47 18.39
CA GLN A 51 2.03 -14.00 18.32
C GLN A 51 2.65 -13.50 17.01
N ILE A 52 3.74 -14.13 16.57
CA ILE A 52 4.39 -13.81 15.29
C ILE A 52 3.43 -14.12 14.12
N HIS A 53 2.86 -15.31 14.07
CA HIS A 53 1.89 -15.67 13.02
C HIS A 53 0.68 -14.73 13.00
N LEU A 54 0.18 -14.34 14.17
CA LEU A 54 -0.94 -13.38 14.26
C LEU A 54 -0.54 -12.00 13.73
N ALA A 55 0.68 -11.53 13.96
CA ALA A 55 1.18 -10.28 13.40
C ALA A 55 1.24 -10.33 11.87
N PHE A 56 1.82 -11.39 11.31
CA PHE A 56 1.85 -11.60 9.85
C PHE A 56 0.44 -11.66 9.25
N ALA A 57 -0.48 -12.42 9.86
CA ALA A 57 -1.85 -12.54 9.37
C ALA A 57 -2.57 -11.18 9.37
N LYS A 58 -2.40 -10.38 10.42
CA LYS A 58 -2.99 -9.03 10.50
C LYS A 58 -2.42 -8.09 9.44
N THR A 59 -1.09 -8.03 9.28
CA THR A 59 -0.45 -7.18 8.27
C THR A 59 -0.89 -7.59 6.86
N TYR A 60 -0.98 -8.90 6.59
CA TYR A 60 -1.48 -9.42 5.32
C TYR A 60 -2.93 -8.99 5.04
N GLN A 61 -3.84 -9.18 6.01
CA GLN A 61 -5.24 -8.78 5.87
C GLN A 61 -5.42 -7.27 5.64
N MET A 62 -4.59 -6.44 6.26
CA MET A 62 -4.58 -5.00 6.02
C MET A 62 -4.17 -4.69 4.57
N LEU A 63 -3.07 -5.27 4.10
CA LEU A 63 -2.59 -5.04 2.73
C LEU A 63 -3.59 -5.55 1.69
N GLU A 64 -4.12 -6.76 1.88
CA GLU A 64 -5.16 -7.35 1.03
C GLU A 64 -6.37 -6.43 0.93
N HIS A 65 -6.88 -5.93 2.07
CA HIS A 65 -8.03 -5.05 2.08
C HIS A 65 -7.78 -3.74 1.31
N ARG A 66 -6.59 -3.15 1.47
CA ARG A 66 -6.21 -1.92 0.77
C ARG A 66 -6.11 -2.13 -0.73
N ILE A 67 -5.53 -3.25 -1.17
CA ILE A 67 -5.49 -3.63 -2.59
C ILE A 67 -6.90 -3.83 -3.14
N ALA A 68 -7.79 -4.49 -2.38
CA ALA A 68 -9.17 -4.69 -2.80
C ALA A 68 -9.91 -3.35 -3.00
N LEU A 69 -9.75 -2.39 -2.09
CA LEU A 69 -10.33 -1.06 -2.22
C LEU A 69 -9.76 -0.29 -3.43
N LEU A 70 -8.45 -0.40 -3.69
CA LEU A 70 -7.81 0.22 -4.85
C LEU A 70 -8.38 -0.32 -6.17
N VAL A 71 -8.54 -1.64 -6.27
CA VAL A 71 -9.09 -2.29 -7.47
C VAL A 71 -10.56 -1.90 -7.72
N ASP A 72 -11.30 -1.56 -6.67
CA ASP A 72 -12.71 -1.14 -6.75
C ASP A 72 -12.88 0.36 -7.07
N LEU A 73 -11.79 1.15 -7.13
CA LEU A 73 -11.89 2.57 -7.45
C LEU A 73 -12.32 2.78 -8.92
N PRO A 74 -13.27 3.70 -9.20
CA PRO A 74 -13.66 4.04 -10.56
C PRO A 74 -12.66 5.03 -11.17
N LEU A 75 -11.43 4.56 -11.43
CA LEU A 75 -10.27 5.37 -11.84
C LEU A 75 -10.55 6.30 -13.02
N GLU A 76 -11.34 5.87 -14.01
CA GLU A 76 -11.67 6.65 -15.21
C GLU A 76 -12.54 7.88 -14.91
N SER A 77 -13.23 7.90 -13.77
CA SER A 77 -14.14 8.98 -13.37
C SER A 77 -13.55 9.93 -12.32
N LEU A 78 -12.34 9.65 -11.81
CA LEU A 78 -11.71 10.41 -10.74
C LEU A 78 -10.72 11.44 -11.29
N GLU A 79 -10.93 12.70 -10.95
CA GLU A 79 -9.93 13.77 -11.12
C GLU A 79 -8.71 13.53 -10.22
N SER A 80 -7.52 13.99 -10.63
CA SER A 80 -6.25 13.70 -9.95
C SER A 80 -6.25 14.03 -8.45
N VAL A 81 -6.87 15.14 -8.04
CA VAL A 81 -6.96 15.53 -6.62
C VAL A 81 -7.86 14.58 -5.83
N SER A 82 -8.96 14.12 -6.44
CA SER A 82 -9.85 13.14 -5.82
C SER A 82 -9.19 11.76 -5.75
N LEU A 83 -8.41 11.39 -6.77
CA LEU A 83 -7.66 10.15 -6.81
C LEU A 83 -6.63 10.10 -5.67
N GLN A 84 -5.79 11.13 -5.51
CA GLN A 84 -4.83 11.20 -4.40
C GLN A 84 -5.53 11.04 -3.04
N LYS A 85 -6.64 11.76 -2.82
CA LYS A 85 -7.41 11.68 -1.58
C LYS A 85 -7.96 10.27 -1.31
N GLN A 86 -8.43 9.58 -2.35
CA GLN A 86 -8.91 8.20 -2.22
C GLN A 86 -7.77 7.23 -1.88
N LEU A 87 -6.60 7.38 -2.52
CA LEU A 87 -5.43 6.55 -2.24
C LEU A 87 -4.91 6.76 -0.81
N ASP A 88 -4.93 7.99 -0.31
CA ASP A 88 -4.57 8.32 1.07
C ASP A 88 -5.60 7.74 2.06
N ALA A 89 -6.90 7.80 1.72
CA ALA A 89 -7.96 7.20 2.54
C ALA A 89 -7.81 5.67 2.63
N ILE A 90 -7.49 5.01 1.52
CA ILE A 90 -7.18 3.58 1.49
C ILE A 90 -5.99 3.26 2.40
N GLY A 91 -4.95 4.10 2.41
CA GLY A 91 -3.79 3.93 3.29
C GLY A 91 -4.13 3.90 4.79
N ASN A 92 -5.24 4.52 5.18
CA ASN A 92 -5.74 4.53 6.56
C ASN A 92 -6.75 3.41 6.86
N ALA A 93 -7.11 2.58 5.88
CA ALA A 93 -8.00 1.44 6.10
C ALA A 93 -7.29 0.37 6.94
N GLY A 94 -8.00 -0.13 7.96
CA GLY A 94 -7.60 -1.28 8.77
C GLY A 94 -7.85 -2.62 8.06
N PRO A 95 -7.74 -3.75 8.76
CA PRO A 95 -8.10 -5.06 8.17
C PRO A 95 -9.60 -5.11 7.84
N SER A 96 -9.95 -5.86 6.79
CA SER A 96 -11.36 -6.05 6.39
C SER A 96 -12.18 -6.62 7.55
N PRO A 97 -13.40 -6.12 7.82
CA PRO A 97 -14.27 -6.65 8.87
C PRO A 97 -14.84 -8.05 8.57
N LYS A 98 -14.50 -8.68 7.44
CA LYS A 98 -14.98 -10.02 7.11
C LYS A 98 -14.10 -11.10 7.74
N ASN A 99 -14.76 -12.02 8.46
CA ASN A 99 -14.26 -13.22 9.15
C ASN A 99 -13.83 -13.03 10.62
N ILE A 100 -14.78 -12.59 11.44
CA ILE A 100 -14.93 -13.14 12.80
C ILE A 100 -16.24 -13.95 12.78
N SER A 101 -16.12 -15.25 12.50
CA SER A 101 -17.16 -16.26 12.76
C SER A 101 -16.52 -17.41 13.49
#